data_AF-A0A1Y4VL77-F1
#
_entry.id   AF-A0A1Y4VL77-F1
#
_cell.length_a   1.000
_cell.length_b   1.000
_cell.length_c   1.000
_cell.angle_alpha   90.00
_cell.angle_beta   90.00
_cell.angle_gamma   90.00
#
_symmetry.space_group_name_H-M   'P 1'
#
loop_
_entity.id
_entity.type
_entity.pdbx_description
1 polymer ?
#
loop_
_entity_poly.entity_id
_entity_poly.type
_entity_poly.pdbx_seq_one_letter_code
_entity_poly.pdbx_strand_id
1 'polypeptide(L)'
;MKLFKYISGIYEYMFYRVYIRRRKLWDRAPWLRTWSPEMTASLVPLILFSIAFVLPLLFVFLHFLNIHNNNILAIIYLATYLFADDFTNRFFLNKGNYLKIVRKYEKETKYERRRRTKQVWLLILITVIWLVVFTGIVYFVFSHSSNSLYKNPSPEYIEMLKDIRDKQSQ
;
A
#
# COMPACT_ATOMS: atom_id res chain seq x y z
N MET A 1 16.49 -1.53 16.13
CA MET A 1 15.34 -1.75 17.07
C MET A 1 14.56 -0.49 17.47
N LYS A 2 15.20 0.68 17.72
CA LYS A 2 14.49 1.90 18.18
C LYS A 2 13.48 2.46 17.16
N LEU A 3 13.83 2.49 15.88
CA LEU A 3 12.97 2.99 14.80
C LEU A 3 11.69 2.15 14.63
N PHE A 4 11.82 0.83 14.61
CA PHE A 4 10.67 -0.08 14.50
C PHE A 4 9.69 0.09 15.66
N LYS A 5 10.19 0.19 16.90
CA LYS A 5 9.36 0.49 18.08
C LYS A 5 8.66 1.85 17.97
N TYR A 6 9.34 2.85 17.42
CA TYR A 6 8.76 4.18 17.21
C TYR A 6 7.61 4.14 16.19
N ILE A 7 7.83 3.52 15.04
CA ILE A 7 6.83 3.36 13.97
C ILE A 7 5.64 2.52 14.47
N SER A 8 5.91 1.41 15.17
CA SER A 8 4.91 0.59 15.88
C SER A 8 4.03 1.43 16.79
N GLY A 9 4.63 2.30 17.60
CA GLY A 9 3.88 3.18 18.51
C GLY A 9 2.99 4.20 17.81
N ILE A 10 3.34 4.61 16.59
CA ILE A 10 2.48 5.48 15.75
C ILE A 10 1.30 4.67 15.21
N TYR A 11 1.53 3.47 14.68
CA TYR A 11 0.47 2.60 14.18
C TYR A 11 -0.51 2.16 15.28
N GLU A 12 -0.02 1.82 16.47
CA GLU A 12 -0.86 1.56 17.66
C GLU A 12 -1.74 2.75 18.01
N TYR A 13 -1.18 3.97 17.94
CA TYR A 13 -1.93 5.18 18.24
C TYR A 13 -2.97 5.50 17.15
N MET A 14 -2.65 5.27 15.87
CA MET A 14 -3.63 5.34 14.78
C MET A 14 -4.81 4.40 15.03
N PHE A 15 -4.51 3.13 15.33
CA PHE A 15 -5.52 2.14 15.69
C PHE A 15 -6.41 2.66 16.84
N TYR A 16 -5.81 3.10 17.95
CA TYR A 16 -6.55 3.60 19.11
C TYR A 16 -7.54 4.73 18.75
N ARG A 17 -7.09 5.71 17.97
CA ARG A 17 -7.92 6.87 17.60
C ARG A 17 -9.12 6.47 16.73
N VAL A 18 -8.92 5.53 15.81
CA VAL A 18 -10.01 5.01 14.98
C VAL A 18 -10.94 4.12 15.82
N TYR A 19 -10.39 3.27 16.69
CA TYR A 19 -11.13 2.39 17.58
C TYR A 19 -12.09 3.16 18.48
N ILE A 20 -11.64 4.18 19.20
CA ILE A 20 -12.51 4.98 20.09
C ILE A 20 -13.62 5.68 19.29
N ARG A 21 -13.31 6.19 18.09
CA ARG A 21 -14.32 6.83 17.25
C ARG A 21 -15.34 5.81 16.73
N ARG A 22 -14.90 4.64 16.29
CA ARG A 22 -15.76 3.56 15.79
C ARG A 22 -16.61 2.95 16.90
N ARG A 23 -16.06 2.72 18.09
CA ARG A 23 -16.79 2.23 19.25
C ARG A 23 -17.93 3.18 19.65
N LYS A 24 -17.66 4.49 19.71
CA LYS A 24 -18.71 5.50 19.97
C LYS A 24 -19.83 5.49 18.92
N LEU A 25 -19.49 5.23 17.65
CA LEU A 25 -20.48 5.12 16.58
C LEU A 25 -21.24 3.79 16.64
N TRP A 26 -20.55 2.70 17.02
CA TRP A 26 -21.11 1.36 17.20
C TRP A 26 -22.19 1.32 18.29
N ASP A 27 -21.99 2.10 19.36
CA ASP A 27 -22.94 2.23 20.47
C ASP A 27 -24.16 3.10 20.09
N ARG A 28 -24.00 4.02 19.12
CA ARG A 28 -25.03 5.02 18.75
C ARG A 28 -25.84 4.67 17.50
N ALA A 29 -25.30 3.85 16.61
CA ALA A 29 -25.89 3.55 15.30
C ALA A 29 -25.83 2.04 15.02
N PRO A 30 -26.82 1.26 15.51
CA PRO A 30 -26.86 -0.18 15.33
C PRO A 30 -26.86 -0.64 13.86
N TRP A 31 -27.36 0.19 12.94
CA TRP A 31 -27.36 -0.08 11.50
C TRP A 31 -25.97 -0.03 10.85
N LEU A 32 -24.97 0.55 11.52
CA LEU A 32 -23.57 0.57 11.07
C LEU A 32 -22.77 -0.66 11.57
N ARG A 33 -23.45 -1.68 12.11
CA ARG A 33 -22.82 -2.88 12.67
C ARG A 33 -22.33 -3.91 11.64
N THR A 34 -21.70 -3.48 10.56
CA THR A 34 -21.21 -4.42 9.54
C THR A 34 -19.89 -5.09 9.91
N TRP A 35 -18.95 -4.38 10.57
CA TRP A 35 -17.61 -4.89 10.91
C TRP A 35 -17.24 -4.51 12.34
N SER A 36 -16.62 -5.42 13.11
CA SER A 36 -16.25 -5.12 14.50
C SER A 36 -15.40 -3.83 14.60
N PRO A 37 -15.53 -3.04 15.68
CA PRO A 37 -14.76 -1.81 15.86
C PRO A 37 -13.24 -2.05 15.80
N GLU A 38 -12.79 -3.21 16.27
CA GLU A 38 -11.40 -3.65 16.22
C GLU A 38 -10.94 -3.85 14.78
N MET A 39 -11.69 -4.62 14.00
CA MET A 39 -11.35 -4.93 12.61
C MET A 39 -11.36 -3.67 11.73
N THR A 40 -12.33 -2.77 11.96
CA THR A 40 -12.38 -1.48 11.26
C THR A 40 -11.24 -0.56 11.66
N ALA A 41 -10.83 -0.57 12.94
CA ALA A 41 -9.74 0.25 13.44
C ALA A 41 -8.37 -0.19 12.92
N SER A 42 -8.18 -1.48 12.64
CA SER A 42 -6.96 -1.98 12.02
C SER A 42 -6.83 -1.66 10.54
N LEU A 43 -7.92 -1.39 9.81
CA LEU A 43 -7.85 -1.07 8.38
C LEU A 43 -7.00 0.16 8.08
N VAL A 44 -7.09 1.21 8.90
CA VAL A 44 -6.34 2.46 8.66
C VAL A 44 -4.82 2.27 8.77
N PRO A 45 -4.26 1.74 9.88
CA PRO A 45 -2.83 1.46 9.96
C PRO A 45 -2.40 0.41 8.92
N LEU A 46 -3.27 -0.55 8.62
CA LEU A 46 -3.01 -1.55 7.58
C LEU A 46 -2.84 -0.94 6.19
N ILE A 47 -3.80 -0.12 5.73
CA ILE A 47 -3.74 0.51 4.41
C ILE A 47 -2.48 1.35 4.28
N LEU A 48 -2.16 2.15 5.31
CA LEU A 48 -0.97 2.98 5.32
C LEU A 48 0.31 2.13 5.24
N PHE A 49 0.36 1.01 5.98
CA PHE A 49 1.48 0.08 5.94
C PHE A 49 1.62 -0.59 4.56
N SER A 50 0.50 -1.01 3.95
CA SER A 50 0.49 -1.64 2.64
C SER A 50 0.99 -0.68 1.55
N ILE A 51 0.54 0.57 1.56
CA ILE A 51 1.01 1.61 0.63
C ILE A 51 2.50 1.90 0.83
N ALA A 52 2.94 2.02 2.08
CA ALA A 52 4.31 2.38 2.38
C ALA A 52 5.32 1.26 2.07
N PHE A 53 4.96 -0.01 2.30
CA PHE A 53 5.90 -1.13 2.29
C PHE A 53 5.50 -2.29 1.39
N VAL A 54 4.29 -2.83 1.56
CA VAL A 54 3.89 -4.07 0.86
C VAL A 54 3.82 -3.87 -0.64
N LEU A 55 3.16 -2.79 -1.09
CA LEU A 55 2.95 -2.52 -2.51
C LEU A 55 4.27 -2.24 -3.25
N PRO A 56 5.19 -1.38 -2.74
CA PRO A 56 6.50 -1.18 -3.36
C PRO A 56 7.36 -2.45 -3.40
N LEU A 57 7.41 -3.21 -2.31
CA LEU A 57 8.20 -4.45 -2.26
C LEU A 57 7.66 -5.49 -3.24
N LEU A 58 6.34 -5.62 -3.30
CA LEU A 58 5.70 -6.57 -4.19
C LEU A 58 5.85 -6.16 -5.65
N PHE A 59 5.80 -4.87 -5.96
CA PHE A 59 6.13 -4.35 -7.29
C PHE A 59 7.56 -4.71 -7.70
N VAL A 60 8.54 -4.43 -6.85
CA VAL A 60 9.95 -4.75 -7.12
C VAL A 60 10.14 -6.26 -7.32
N PHE A 61 9.50 -7.08 -6.49
CA PHE A 61 9.54 -8.54 -6.60
C PHE A 61 8.97 -9.04 -7.94
N LEU A 62 7.79 -8.55 -8.33
CA LEU A 62 7.17 -8.92 -9.60
C LEU A 62 7.99 -8.46 -10.81
N HIS A 63 8.59 -7.27 -10.73
CA HIS A 63 9.49 -6.77 -11.76
C HIS A 63 10.73 -7.66 -11.92
N PHE A 64 11.37 -8.06 -10.82
CA PHE A 64 12.52 -8.98 -10.86
C PHE A 64 12.18 -10.37 -11.41
N LEU A 65 10.96 -10.85 -11.20
CA LEU A 65 10.50 -12.13 -11.75
C LEU A 65 10.05 -12.05 -13.21
N ASN A 66 10.13 -10.87 -13.83
CA ASN A 66 9.66 -10.60 -15.19
C ASN A 66 8.19 -11.05 -15.42
N ILE A 67 7.39 -11.04 -14.35
CA ILE A 67 5.97 -11.35 -14.43
C ILE A 67 5.34 -10.07 -14.96
N HIS A 68 4.94 -10.06 -16.23
CA HIS A 68 4.27 -8.93 -16.92
C HIS A 68 2.84 -9.29 -17.36
N ASN A 69 2.31 -10.42 -16.88
CA ASN A 69 1.04 -10.99 -17.31
C ASN A 69 -0.18 -10.30 -16.66
N ASN A 70 -1.36 -10.42 -17.29
CA ASN A 70 -2.64 -9.87 -16.82
C ASN A 70 -3.05 -10.31 -15.40
N ASN A 71 -2.45 -11.39 -14.88
CA ASN A 71 -2.71 -11.90 -13.53
C ASN A 71 -1.93 -11.16 -12.41
N ILE A 72 -1.05 -10.21 -12.73
CA ILE A 72 -0.29 -9.42 -11.74
C ILE A 72 -1.20 -8.72 -10.75
N LEU A 73 -2.27 -8.10 -11.23
CA LEU A 73 -3.22 -7.42 -10.36
C LEU A 73 -3.85 -8.41 -9.36
N ALA A 74 -4.26 -9.59 -9.82
CA ALA A 74 -4.81 -10.64 -8.95
C ALA A 74 -3.79 -11.11 -7.90
N ILE A 75 -2.52 -11.27 -8.28
CA ILE A 75 -1.43 -11.65 -7.36
C ILE A 75 -1.17 -10.54 -6.34
N ILE A 76 -1.11 -9.27 -6.77
CA ILE A 76 -0.98 -8.10 -5.89
C ILE A 76 -2.12 -8.07 -4.88
N TYR A 77 -3.36 -8.25 -5.33
CA TYR A 77 -4.55 -8.25 -4.47
C TYR A 77 -4.50 -9.40 -3.46
N LEU A 78 -4.24 -10.63 -3.89
CA LEU A 78 -4.20 -11.80 -3.01
C LEU A 78 -3.09 -11.71 -1.97
N ALA A 79 -1.88 -11.32 -2.39
CA ALA A 79 -0.76 -11.16 -1.49
C ALA A 79 -1.00 -10.02 -0.49
N THR A 80 -1.54 -8.88 -0.97
CA THR A 80 -1.89 -7.77 -0.06
C THR A 80 -2.93 -8.22 0.95
N TYR A 81 -3.94 -8.98 0.54
CA TYR A 81 -4.96 -9.52 1.45
C TYR A 81 -4.38 -10.45 2.51
N LEU A 82 -3.54 -11.42 2.13
CA LEU A 82 -2.94 -12.38 3.05
C LEU A 82 -1.96 -11.73 4.03
N PHE A 83 -1.07 -10.85 3.54
CA PHE A 83 -0.16 -10.09 4.41
C PHE A 83 -0.92 -9.12 5.32
N ALA A 84 -1.99 -8.53 4.81
CA ALA A 84 -2.82 -7.61 5.58
C ALA A 84 -3.57 -8.29 6.72
N ASP A 85 -4.13 -9.46 6.45
CA ASP A 85 -4.86 -10.23 7.45
C ASP A 85 -3.92 -10.74 8.54
N ASP A 86 -2.75 -11.30 8.16
CA ASP A 86 -1.75 -11.77 9.11
C ASP A 86 -1.18 -10.62 9.97
N PHE A 87 -0.86 -9.48 9.35
CA PHE A 87 -0.39 -8.28 10.07
C PHE A 87 -1.44 -7.78 11.06
N THR A 88 -2.69 -7.66 10.62
CA THR A 88 -3.81 -7.19 11.44
C THR A 88 -4.03 -8.10 12.63
N ASN A 89 -4.11 -9.41 12.37
CA ASN A 89 -4.32 -10.41 13.38
C ASN A 89 -3.17 -10.42 14.38
N ARG A 90 -1.91 -10.55 13.96
CA ARG A 90 -0.77 -10.65 14.88
C ARG A 90 -0.53 -9.38 15.68
N PHE A 91 -0.69 -8.22 15.06
CA PHE A 91 -0.25 -6.96 15.64
C PHE A 91 -1.33 -6.33 16.54
N PHE A 92 -2.60 -6.36 16.11
CA PHE A 92 -3.69 -5.68 16.82
C PHE A 92 -4.65 -6.64 17.54
N LEU A 93 -5.06 -7.74 16.89
CA LEU A 93 -6.20 -8.53 17.38
C LEU A 93 -5.80 -9.70 18.29
N ASN A 94 -4.64 -10.32 18.03
CA ASN A 94 -4.20 -11.53 18.71
C ASN A 94 -4.05 -11.33 20.23
N LYS A 95 -4.51 -12.30 21.03
CA LYS A 95 -4.43 -12.31 22.50
C LYS A 95 -4.97 -11.03 23.18
N GLY A 96 -5.93 -10.35 22.56
CA GLY A 96 -6.49 -9.11 23.10
C GLY A 96 -5.50 -7.93 23.12
N ASN A 97 -4.52 -7.91 22.20
CA ASN A 97 -3.52 -6.84 22.15
C ASN A 97 -4.17 -5.45 22.01
N TYR A 98 -5.30 -5.37 21.31
CA TYR A 98 -6.11 -4.16 21.19
C TYR A 98 -6.51 -3.57 22.55
N LEU A 99 -6.80 -4.39 23.57
CA LEU A 99 -7.11 -3.91 24.92
C LEU A 99 -5.88 -3.29 25.58
N LYS A 100 -4.68 -3.85 25.35
CA LYS A 100 -3.43 -3.27 25.86
C LYS A 100 -3.16 -1.91 25.21
N ILE A 101 -3.38 -1.81 23.90
CA ILE A 101 -3.28 -0.55 23.15
C ILE A 101 -4.26 0.47 23.73
N VAL A 102 -5.55 0.12 23.89
CA VAL A 102 -6.56 1.03 24.43
C VAL A 102 -6.16 1.54 25.82
N ARG A 103 -5.81 0.64 26.75
CA ARG A 103 -5.38 1.02 28.11
C ARG A 103 -4.14 1.93 28.12
N LYS A 104 -3.19 1.72 27.20
CA LYS A 104 -1.98 2.53 27.06
C LYS A 104 -2.26 3.98 26.67
N TYR A 105 -3.31 4.23 25.89
CA TYR A 105 -3.64 5.57 25.36
C TYR A 105 -4.87 6.20 26.02
N GLU A 106 -5.59 5.48 26.88
CA GLU A 106 -6.80 5.94 27.56
C GLU A 106 -6.54 7.13 28.49
N LYS A 107 -5.44 7.08 29.26
CA LYS A 107 -5.08 8.09 30.27
C LYS A 107 -4.12 9.18 29.76
N GLU A 108 -4.03 9.38 28.45
CA GLU A 108 -3.10 10.37 27.89
C GLU A 108 -3.51 11.82 28.18
N THR A 109 -2.52 12.68 28.41
CA THR A 109 -2.73 14.12 28.59
C THR A 109 -3.01 14.82 27.25
N LYS A 110 -3.57 16.05 27.30
CA LYS A 110 -3.82 16.87 26.10
C LYS A 110 -2.53 17.16 25.31
N TYR A 111 -1.40 17.29 26.00
CA TYR A 111 -0.10 17.52 25.38
C TYR A 111 0.39 16.28 24.62
N GLU A 112 0.37 15.11 25.27
CA GLU A 112 0.76 13.84 24.64
C GLU A 112 -0.09 13.51 23.42
N ARG A 113 -1.41 13.73 23.53
CA ARG A 113 -2.34 13.57 22.41
C ARG A 113 -1.96 14.44 21.22
N ARG A 114 -1.65 15.73 21.45
CA ARG A 114 -1.23 16.65 20.37
C ARG A 114 0.07 16.19 19.74
N ARG A 115 1.06 15.83 20.55
CA ARG A 115 2.36 15.34 20.07
C ARG A 115 2.21 14.09 19.18
N ARG A 116 1.48 13.07 19.66
CA ARG A 116 1.27 11.82 18.92
C ARG A 116 0.42 12.01 17.67
N THR A 117 -0.56 12.92 17.73
CA THR A 117 -1.35 13.28 16.54
C THR A 117 -0.47 13.93 15.47
N LYS A 118 0.46 14.81 15.85
CA LYS A 118 1.46 15.36 14.91
C LYS A 118 2.34 14.27 14.30
N GLN A 119 2.76 13.27 15.08
CA GLN A 119 3.55 12.14 14.57
C GLN A 119 2.79 11.31 13.53
N VAL A 120 1.48 11.07 13.76
CA VAL A 120 0.62 10.41 12.77
C VAL A 120 0.52 11.23 11.50
N TRP A 121 0.26 12.53 11.59
CA TRP A 121 0.19 13.41 10.43
C TRP A 121 1.50 13.46 9.65
N LEU A 122 2.63 13.49 10.35
CA LEU A 122 3.95 13.46 9.74
C LEU A 122 4.20 12.13 9.01
N LEU A 123 3.80 11.00 9.60
CA LEU A 123 3.90 9.69 8.93
C LEU A 123 3.01 9.63 7.67
N ILE A 124 1.78 10.15 7.74
CA ILE A 124 0.88 10.23 6.59
C ILE A 124 1.51 11.08 5.49
N LEU A 125 2.03 12.26 5.83
CA LEU A 125 2.68 13.17 4.88
C LEU A 125 3.86 12.49 4.17
N ILE A 126 4.74 11.82 4.92
CA ILE A 126 5.86 11.06 4.36
C ILE A 126 5.35 9.95 3.44
N THR A 127 4.29 9.24 3.83
CA THR A 127 3.71 8.15 3.02
C THR A 127 3.14 8.68 1.71
N VAL A 128 2.50 9.86 1.72
CA VAL A 128 1.98 10.50 0.50
C VAL A 128 3.11 10.93 -0.43
N ILE A 129 4.16 11.56 0.10
CA ILE A 129 5.34 11.95 -0.70
C ILE A 129 5.98 10.69 -1.31
N TRP A 130 6.13 9.64 -0.50
CA TRP A 130 6.64 8.36 -0.95
C TRP A 130 5.80 7.76 -2.07
N LEU A 131 4.47 7.78 -1.96
CA LEU A 131 3.58 7.29 -2.99
C LEU A 131 3.78 8.03 -4.32
N VAL A 132 3.92 9.36 -4.29
CA VAL A 132 4.20 10.17 -5.49
C VAL A 132 5.52 9.75 -6.14
N VAL A 133 6.60 9.67 -5.34
CA VAL A 133 7.92 9.23 -5.83
C VAL A 133 7.85 7.82 -6.42
N PHE A 134 7.21 6.90 -5.71
CA PHE A 134 7.04 5.53 -6.16
C PHE A 134 6.26 5.44 -7.48
N THR A 135 5.15 6.18 -7.62
CA THR A 135 4.40 6.23 -8.88
C THR A 135 5.24 6.77 -10.05
N GLY A 136 6.10 7.77 -9.80
CA GLY A 136 7.05 8.27 -10.80
C GLY A 136 8.06 7.21 -11.23
N ILE A 137 8.59 6.43 -10.29
CA ILE A 137 9.49 5.30 -10.58
C ILE A 137 8.78 4.25 -11.44
N VAL A 138 7.57 3.84 -11.04
CA VAL A 138 6.76 2.85 -11.78
C VAL A 138 6.52 3.33 -13.21
N TYR A 139 6.12 4.59 -13.39
CA TYR A 139 5.88 5.19 -14.71
C TYR A 139 7.15 5.20 -15.57
N PHE A 140 8.30 5.61 -15.00
CA PHE A 140 9.55 5.65 -15.75
C PHE A 140 10.02 4.25 -16.18
N VAL A 141 9.90 3.26 -15.29
CA VAL A 141 10.31 1.87 -15.54
C VAL A 141 9.42 1.21 -16.61
N PHE A 142 8.10 1.38 -16.55
CA PHE A 142 7.18 0.76 -17.52
C PHE A 142 7.10 1.50 -18.86
N SER A 143 7.23 2.84 -18.88
CA SER A 143 7.27 3.59 -20.15
C SER A 143 8.49 3.22 -21.03
N HIS A 144 9.61 2.83 -20.43
CA HIS A 144 10.76 2.30 -21.16
C HIS A 144 10.58 0.86 -21.63
N SER A 145 9.75 0.05 -20.96
CA SER A 145 9.50 -1.34 -21.35
C SER A 145 8.56 -1.46 -22.56
N SER A 146 7.60 -0.55 -22.75
CA SER A 146 6.63 -0.62 -23.86
C SER A 146 7.16 -0.06 -25.19
N ASN A 147 8.25 0.71 -25.15
CA ASN A 147 8.79 1.39 -26.34
C ASN A 147 9.77 0.54 -27.15
N SER A 148 10.08 -0.70 -26.74
CA SER A 148 10.93 -1.59 -27.55
C SER A 148 10.22 -2.11 -28.81
N LEU A 149 8.89 -2.03 -28.88
CA LEU A 149 8.09 -2.45 -30.04
C LEU A 149 7.99 -1.36 -31.13
N TYR A 150 8.32 -0.11 -30.79
CA TYR A 150 8.36 1.05 -31.70
C TYR A 150 9.79 1.54 -31.94
N LYS A 151 10.79 0.64 -31.87
CA LYS A 151 12.05 0.93 -32.56
C LYS A 151 11.69 1.06 -34.04
N ASN A 152 11.98 2.22 -34.63
CA ASN A 152 11.91 2.40 -36.08
C ASN A 152 12.53 1.15 -36.73
N PRO A 153 11.82 0.49 -37.66
CA PRO A 153 12.37 -0.68 -38.32
C PRO A 153 13.76 -0.33 -38.87
N SER A 154 14.70 -1.27 -38.77
CA SER A 154 16.05 -1.03 -39.28
C SER A 154 15.97 -0.58 -40.75
N PRO A 155 16.85 0.33 -41.21
CA PRO A 155 16.84 0.78 -42.59
C PRO A 155 16.82 -0.39 -43.60
N GLU A 156 17.54 -1.46 -43.26
CA GLU A 156 17.61 -2.71 -44.00
C GLU A 156 16.25 -3.44 -44.11
N TYR A 157 15.46 -3.46 -43.04
CA TYR A 157 14.11 -4.04 -43.08
C TYR A 157 13.15 -3.19 -43.93
N ILE A 158 13.30 -1.85 -43.88
CA ILE A 158 12.53 -0.93 -44.72
C ILE A 158 12.88 -1.14 -46.21
N GLU A 159 14.15 -1.36 -46.54
CA GLU A 159 14.58 -1.66 -47.91
C GLU A 159 14.07 -3.01 -48.40
N MET A 160 14.10 -4.06 -47.57
CA MET A 160 13.51 -5.35 -47.91
C MET A 160 12.01 -5.25 -48.20
N LEU A 161 11.26 -4.49 -47.40
CA LEU A 161 9.83 -4.28 -47.65
C LEU A 161 9.56 -3.51 -48.94
N LYS A 162 10.43 -2.57 -49.31
CA LYS A 162 10.33 -1.87 -50.60
C LYS A 162 10.58 -2.82 -51.77
N ASP A 163 11.63 -3.66 -51.69
CA ASP A 163 11.94 -4.64 -52.74
C ASP A 163 10.80 -5.66 -52.94
N ILE A 164 10.17 -6.12 -51.84
CA ILE A 164 8.99 -7.01 -51.91
C ILE A 164 7.80 -6.32 -52.57
N ARG A 165 7.51 -5.08 -52.20
CA ARG A 165 6.41 -4.30 -52.80
C ARG A 165 6.64 -4.08 -54.30
N ASP A 166 7.86 -3.72 -54.67
CA ASP A 166 8.18 -3.38 -56.05
C ASP A 166 8.13 -4.65 -56.95
N LYS A 167 8.50 -5.83 -56.43
CA LYS A 167 8.30 -7.13 -57.09
C LYS A 167 6.84 -7.55 -57.24
N GLN A 168 5.95 -7.15 -56.33
CA GLN A 168 4.51 -7.42 -56.46
C GLN A 168 3.82 -6.48 -57.45
N SER A 169 4.47 -5.38 -57.83
CA SER A 169 3.94 -4.40 -58.78
C SER A 169 4.38 -4.63 -60.24
N GLN A 170 5.16 -5.68 -60.50
CA GLN A 170 5.55 -6.17 -61.84
C GLN A 170 4.77 -7.44 -62.18
#